data_AF-A0A379UP47-F1
#
_entry.id   AF-A0A379UP47-F1
#
_cell.length_a   1.000
_cell.length_b   1.000
_cell.length_c   1.000
_cell.angle_alpha   90.00
_cell.angle_beta   90.00
_cell.angle_gamma   90.00
#
_symmetry.space_group_name_H-M   'P 1'
#
loop_
_entity.id
_entity.type
_entity.pdbx_description
1 polymer ?
#
loop_
_entity_poly.entity_id
_entity_poly.type
_entity_poly.pdbx_seq_one_letter_code
_entity_poly.pdbx_strand_id
1 'polypeptide(L)'
;MKLQYVIKKYSRECEAGDIPYYPVRRADKMDLLNKYLSRAKKEKNITFIGRLGTYRYLDMDITIAEALQTADVYLTSLYEQKEMPAFTVTV
;
A
#
# COMPACT_ATOMS: atom_id res chain seq x y z
N MET A 1 14.38 -15.46 37.49
CA MET A 1 15.20 -15.68 36.28
C MET A 1 14.60 -14.87 35.14
N LYS A 2 15.31 -13.86 34.59
CA LYS A 2 14.83 -13.07 33.44
C LYS A 2 15.42 -13.66 32.16
N LEU A 3 14.57 -14.13 31.25
CA LEU A 3 14.96 -14.47 29.88
C LEU A 3 15.22 -13.17 29.11
N GLN A 4 16.35 -13.09 28.42
CA GLN A 4 16.69 -11.98 27.56
C GLN A 4 16.93 -12.48 26.14
N TYR A 5 16.15 -11.98 25.20
CA TYR A 5 16.24 -12.33 23.78
C TYR A 5 17.01 -11.24 23.02
N VAL A 6 17.89 -11.65 22.12
CA VAL A 6 18.61 -10.75 21.20
C VAL A 6 18.23 -11.13 19.78
N ILE A 7 17.71 -10.17 19.01
CA ILE A 7 17.35 -10.35 17.60
C ILE A 7 18.38 -9.62 16.73
N LYS A 8 19.05 -10.36 15.86
CA LYS A 8 19.90 -9.77 14.81
C LYS A 8 19.08 -9.60 13.54
N LYS A 9 19.10 -8.41 12.95
CA LYS A 9 18.38 -8.09 11.72
C LYS A 9 19.39 -7.92 10.59
N TYR A 10 19.06 -8.46 9.43
CA TYR A 10 19.87 -8.37 8.22
C TYR A 10 18.99 -7.86 7.08
N SER A 11 19.53 -6.91 6.31
CA SER A 11 18.88 -6.43 5.09
C SER A 11 19.44 -7.18 3.88
N ARG A 12 18.59 -7.50 2.92
CA ARG A 12 18.95 -8.12 1.64
C ARG A 12 17.93 -7.78 0.56
N GLU A 13 18.25 -8.10 -0.69
CA GLU A 13 17.29 -7.97 -1.78
C GLU A 13 16.10 -8.92 -1.59
N CYS A 14 14.92 -8.47 -2.02
CA CYS A 14 13.68 -9.22 -1.93
C CYS A 14 13.55 -10.12 -3.17
N GLU A 15 13.51 -11.42 -2.98
CA GLU A 15 13.36 -12.44 -4.01
C GLU A 15 11.92 -12.98 -4.05
N ALA A 16 11.64 -13.82 -5.04
CA ALA A 16 10.36 -14.51 -5.12
C ALA A 16 10.16 -15.41 -3.90
N GLY A 17 9.03 -15.24 -3.19
CA GLY A 17 8.72 -15.97 -1.96
C GLY A 17 9.11 -15.24 -0.67
N ASP A 18 9.84 -14.12 -0.75
CA ASP A 18 10.17 -13.32 0.43
C ASP A 18 9.03 -12.41 0.88
N ILE A 19 9.08 -12.02 2.16
CA ILE A 19 8.22 -10.98 2.71
C ILE A 19 8.78 -9.60 2.30
N PRO A 20 8.04 -8.78 1.55
CA PRO A 20 8.55 -7.50 1.07
C PRO A 20 8.47 -6.43 2.16
N TYR A 21 9.59 -6.08 2.82
CA TYR A 21 9.59 -5.12 3.94
C TYR A 21 9.60 -3.64 3.51
N TYR A 22 10.57 -3.24 2.70
CA TYR A 22 10.80 -1.84 2.32
C TYR A 22 10.73 -1.67 0.80
N PRO A 23 9.84 -0.81 0.26
CA PRO A 23 9.74 -0.61 -1.18
C PRO A 23 10.94 0.18 -1.70
N VAL A 24 11.60 -0.36 -2.73
CA VAL A 24 12.74 0.28 -3.37
C VAL A 24 12.23 1.10 -4.56
N ARG A 25 11.99 2.39 -4.34
CA ARG A 25 11.53 3.36 -5.36
C ARG A 25 12.71 3.94 -6.15
N ARG A 26 13.39 3.10 -6.92
CA ARG A 26 14.42 3.57 -7.87
C ARG A 26 13.78 4.00 -9.19
N ALA A 27 14.40 4.96 -9.88
CA ALA A 27 13.86 5.54 -11.11
C ALA A 27 13.65 4.50 -12.22
N ASP A 28 14.54 3.50 -12.32
CA ASP A 28 14.46 2.36 -13.26
C ASP A 28 13.26 1.43 -13.01
N LYS A 29 12.66 1.47 -11.82
CA LYS A 29 11.50 0.63 -11.46
C LYS A 29 10.15 1.37 -11.56
N MET A 30 10.17 2.67 -11.87
CA MET A 30 8.94 3.46 -11.99
C MET A 30 8.09 3.04 -13.18
N ASP A 31 8.70 2.55 -14.28
CA ASP A 31 7.96 2.06 -15.44
C ASP A 31 7.07 0.86 -15.10
N LEU A 32 7.56 -0.06 -14.27
CA LEU A 32 6.78 -1.21 -13.83
C LEU A 32 5.64 -0.78 -12.91
N LEU A 33 5.92 0.12 -11.95
CA LEU A 33 4.89 0.70 -11.09
C LEU A 33 3.80 1.38 -11.92
N ASN A 34 4.19 2.22 -12.88
CA ASN A 34 3.26 2.93 -13.76
C ASN A 34 2.37 1.97 -14.56
N LYS A 35 2.92 0.85 -15.07
CA LYS A 35 2.12 -0.18 -15.74
C LYS A 35 1.06 -0.79 -14.81
N TYR A 36 1.41 -1.08 -13.55
CA TYR A 36 0.43 -1.57 -12.57
C TYR A 36 -0.59 -0.51 -12.20
N LEU A 37 -0.18 0.74 -11.99
CA LEU A 37 -1.10 1.85 -11.69
C LEU A 37 -2.08 2.09 -12.84
N SER A 38 -1.63 2.04 -14.10
CA SER A 38 -2.50 2.16 -15.27
C SER A 38 -3.51 1.01 -15.40
N ARG A 39 -3.18 -0.19 -14.92
CA ARG A 39 -4.12 -1.32 -14.87
C ARG A 39 -5.10 -1.16 -13.71
N ALA A 40 -4.59 -0.90 -12.51
CA ALA A 40 -5.40 -0.71 -11.30
C ALA A 40 -6.45 0.39 -11.46
N LYS A 41 -6.10 1.51 -12.12
CA LYS A 41 -7.03 2.61 -12.42
C LYS A 41 -8.21 2.23 -13.33
N LYS A 42 -8.16 1.09 -14.02
CA LYS A 42 -9.25 0.59 -14.88
C LYS A 42 -10.15 -0.41 -14.17
N GLU A 43 -9.73 -0.90 -13.01
CA GLU A 43 -10.51 -1.87 -12.24
C GLU A 43 -11.72 -1.21 -11.60
N LYS A 44 -12.82 -1.95 -11.50
CA LYS A 44 -14.06 -1.52 -10.84
C LYS A 44 -14.27 -2.32 -9.57
N ASN A 45 -14.93 -1.71 -8.59
CA ASN A 45 -15.32 -2.36 -7.33
C ASN A 45 -14.12 -2.89 -6.50
N ILE A 46 -12.94 -2.30 -6.66
CA ILE A 46 -11.74 -2.60 -5.89
C ILE A 46 -10.98 -1.30 -5.60
N THR A 47 -10.45 -1.17 -4.38
CA THR A 47 -9.60 -0.04 -3.96
C THR A 47 -8.32 -0.60 -3.36
N PHE A 48 -7.17 -0.12 -3.83
CA PHE A 48 -5.85 -0.54 -3.38
C PHE A 48 -5.33 0.43 -2.31
N ILE A 49 -5.04 -0.08 -1.11
CA ILE A 49 -4.59 0.74 0.04
C ILE A 49 -3.36 0.15 0.74
N GLY A 50 -2.78 0.95 1.65
CA GLY A 50 -1.70 0.52 2.53
C GLY A 50 -0.38 0.27 1.82
N ARG A 51 0.63 -0.20 2.58
CA ARG A 51 2.03 -0.25 2.11
C ARG A 51 2.23 -1.07 0.83
N LEU A 52 1.57 -2.22 0.72
CA LEU A 52 1.73 -3.13 -0.41
C LEU A 52 0.82 -2.75 -1.58
N GLY A 53 -0.42 -2.35 -1.31
CA GLY A 53 -1.36 -1.94 -2.36
C GLY A 53 -0.98 -0.62 -3.05
N THR A 54 -0.23 0.24 -2.35
CA THR A 54 0.21 1.54 -2.88
C THR A 54 1.71 1.64 -3.14
N TYR A 55 2.47 0.56 -2.90
CA TYR A 55 3.94 0.53 -3.03
C TYR A 55 4.63 1.72 -2.34
N ARG A 56 4.24 1.98 -1.09
CA ARG A 56 4.79 3.06 -0.23
C ARG A 56 5.22 2.50 1.11
N TYR A 57 6.26 3.10 1.69
CA TYR A 57 6.53 2.92 3.11
C TYR A 57 5.54 3.79 3.88
N LEU A 58 4.83 3.19 4.84
CA LEU A 58 3.87 3.88 5.69
C LEU A 58 4.11 3.41 7.12
N ASP A 59 4.23 4.35 8.04
CA ASP A 59 4.17 4.05 9.46
C ASP A 59 2.71 3.73 9.87
N MET A 60 2.56 3.22 11.09
CA MET A 60 1.27 2.68 11.56
C MET A 60 0.19 3.75 11.66
N ASP A 61 0.53 4.95 12.13
CA ASP A 61 -0.35 6.10 12.27
C ASP A 61 -0.88 6.56 10.90
N ILE A 62 0.01 6.70 9.91
CA ILE A 62 -0.38 7.05 8.54
C ILE A 62 -1.26 5.96 7.92
N THR A 63 -0.94 4.69 8.18
CA THR A 63 -1.74 3.56 7.69
C THR A 63 -3.16 3.59 8.26
N ILE A 64 -3.32 3.88 9.56
CA ILE A 64 -4.63 3.99 10.19
C ILE A 64 -5.40 5.19 9.64
N ALA A 65 -4.74 6.34 9.51
CA ALA A 65 -5.36 7.56 8.98
C ALA A 65 -5.88 7.35 7.54
N GLU A 66 -5.07 6.79 6.65
CA GLU A 66 -5.48 6.51 5.26
C GLU A 66 -6.59 5.47 5.18
N ALA A 67 -6.62 4.49 6.10
CA ALA A 67 -7.68 3.48 6.15
C ALA A 67 -9.03 4.10 6.57
N LEU A 68 -9.03 4.97 7.60
CA LEU A 68 -10.23 5.70 8.02
C LEU A 68 -10.74 6.60 6.90
N GLN A 69 -9.86 7.39 6.27
CA GLN A 69 -10.22 8.21 5.13
C GLN A 69 -10.80 7.37 3.97
N THR A 70 -10.23 6.19 3.69
CA THR A 70 -10.75 5.31 2.65
C THR A 70 -12.16 4.83 2.95
N ALA A 71 -12.44 4.47 4.20
CA ALA A 71 -13.78 4.08 4.62
C ALA A 71 -14.78 5.23 4.45
N ASP A 72 -14.40 6.46 4.83
CA ASP A 72 -15.24 7.65 4.67
C ASP A 72 -15.54 7.97 3.20
N VAL A 73 -14.54 7.86 2.32
CA VAL A 73 -14.74 8.03 0.86
C VAL A 73 -15.70 6.97 0.32
N TYR A 74 -15.57 5.72 0.76
CA TYR A 74 -16.47 4.65 0.33
C TYR A 74 -17.91 4.91 0.79
N LEU A 75 -18.12 5.22 2.07
CA LEU A 75 -19.45 5.55 2.59
C LEU A 75 -20.07 6.74 1.84
N THR A 76 -19.28 7.79 1.58
CA THR A 76 -19.73 8.96 0.80
C THR A 76 -20.12 8.57 -0.62
N SER A 77 -19.34 7.71 -1.28
CA SER A 77 -19.65 7.22 -2.63
C SER A 77 -20.99 6.47 -2.70
N LEU A 78 -21.36 5.75 -1.64
CA LEU A 78 -22.65 5.07 -1.54
C LEU A 78 -23.82 6.07 -1.43
N TYR A 79 -23.67 7.11 -0.60
CA TYR A 79 -24.70 8.14 -0.44
C TYR A 79 -24.88 8.98 -1.69
N GLU A 80 -23.78 9.32 -2.37
CA GLU A 80 -23.80 10.16 -3.57
C GLU A 80 -24.02 9.37 -4.87
N GLN A 81 -24.15 8.04 -4.79
CA GLN A 81 -24.27 7.13 -5.94
C GLN A 81 -23.12 7.31 -6.96
N LYS A 82 -21.90 7.53 -6.45
CA LYS A 82 -20.69 7.67 -7.26
C LYS A 82 -19.88 6.38 -7.28
N GLU A 83 -19.11 6.17 -8.34
CA GLU A 83 -18.15 5.05 -8.38
C GLU A 83 -17.01 5.29 -7.37
N MET A 84 -16.70 4.27 -6.56
CA MET A 84 -15.55 4.29 -5.65
C MET A 84 -14.24 4.26 -6.45
N PRO A 85 -13.28 5.17 -6.20
CA PRO A 85 -12.02 5.17 -6.91
C PRO A 85 -11.12 3.98 -6.53
N ALA A 86 -10.27 3.56 -7.48
CA ALA A 86 -9.26 2.52 -7.26
C ALA A 86 -8.17 2.92 -6.24
N PHE A 87 -7.96 4.22 -6.03
CA PHE A 87 -7.04 4.76 -5.03
C PHE A 87 -7.65 6.01 -4.40
N THR A 88 -7.53 6.12 -3.07
CA THR A 88 -7.98 7.27 -2.26
C THR A 88 -6.85 8.23 -1.92
N VAL A 89 -5.62 7.88 -2.31
CA VAL A 89 -4.38 8.62 -2.08
C VAL A 89 -3.58 8.71 -3.37
N THR A 90 -2.69 9.70 -3.45
CA THR A 90 -1.75 9.81 -4.57
C THR A 90 -0.67 8.74 -4.44
N VAL A 91 -0.52 7.95 -5.49
CA VAL A 91 0.42 6.82 -5.60
C VAL A 91 1.51 7.08 -6.61
#